data_AF-A0A8S4EWJ8-F1
#
_entry.id   AF-A0A8S4EWJ8-F1
#
_cell.length_a   1.000
_cell.length_b   1.000
_cell.length_c   1.000
_cell.angle_alpha   90.00
_cell.angle_beta   90.00
_cell.angle_gamma   90.00
#
_symmetry.space_group_name_H-M   'P 1'
#
loop_
_entity.id
_entity.type
_entity.pdbx_description
1 polymer ?
#
loop_
_entity_poly.entity_id
_entity_poly.type
_entity_poly.pdbx_seq_one_letter_code
_entity_poly.pdbx_strand_id
1 'polypeptide(L)'
;MCPLRKLRFSEVIKPACIGLPPAAGESIIATGWGRTEFGGESSEELRGVSIPVWDMATCSRVLGPSRKLPQGPSADSQLCAGEVEGGKDTCQVRHGWTSQLVYCDCDIMRCS
;
A
#
# COMPACT_ATOMS: atom_id res chain seq x y z
N MET A 1 24.07 2.32 -19.56
CA MET A 1 24.09 1.98 -18.12
C MET A 1 23.89 3.26 -17.33
N CYS A 2 22.86 3.34 -16.48
CA CYS A 2 22.62 4.49 -15.61
C CYS A 2 23.61 4.44 -14.43
N PRO A 3 24.41 5.48 -14.16
CA PRO A 3 25.35 5.47 -13.04
C PRO A 3 24.59 5.49 -11.71
N LEU A 4 24.98 4.60 -10.79
CA LEU A 4 24.44 4.56 -9.44
C LEU A 4 24.91 5.80 -8.67
N ARG A 5 24.03 6.79 -8.50
CA ARG A 5 24.27 7.98 -7.68
C ARG A 5 23.73 7.74 -6.27
N LYS A 6 24.60 7.83 -5.26
CA LYS A 6 24.17 7.77 -3.86
C LYS A 6 23.22 8.94 -3.54
N LEU A 7 22.09 8.61 -2.94
CA LEU A 7 21.12 9.58 -2.45
C LEU A 7 21.61 10.20 -1.13
N ARG A 8 21.36 11.48 -0.91
CA ARG A 8 21.69 12.18 0.35
C ARG A 8 20.41 12.33 1.16
N PHE A 9 20.44 11.84 2.40
CA PHE A 9 19.32 12.00 3.33
C PHE A 9 19.15 13.47 3.73
N SER A 10 17.91 13.85 4.02
CA SER A 10 17.50 15.19 4.40
C SER A 10 16.22 15.13 5.23
N GLU A 11 15.66 16.28 5.59
CA GLU A 11 14.37 16.34 6.28
C GLU A 11 13.23 15.68 5.50
N VAL A 12 13.27 15.76 4.17
CA VAL A 12 12.25 15.20 3.26
C VAL A 12 12.66 13.88 2.62
N ILE A 13 13.87 13.37 2.90
CA ILE A 13 14.32 12.07 2.40
C ILE A 13 14.94 11.28 3.55
N LYS A 14 14.16 10.30 4.05
CA LYS A 14 14.54 9.42 5.14
C LYS A 14 14.24 7.96 4.76
N PRO A 15 15.03 7.00 5.25
CA PRO A 15 14.70 5.59 5.08
C PRO A 15 13.46 5.22 5.91
N ALA A 16 12.71 4.25 5.40
CA ALA A 16 11.65 3.57 6.13
C ALA A 16 12.23 2.58 7.15
N CYS A 17 11.55 2.42 8.29
CA CYS A 17 11.87 1.36 9.24
C CYS A 17 11.36 0.00 8.74
N ILE A 18 12.10 -1.07 9.05
CA ILE A 18 11.63 -2.45 8.86
C ILE A 18 11.02 -2.90 10.18
N GLY A 19 9.72 -3.21 10.15
CA GLY A 19 8.94 -3.60 11.32
C GLY A 19 8.43 -5.04 11.27
N LEU A 20 7.69 -5.41 12.32
CA LEU A 20 6.89 -6.63 12.35
C LEU A 20 5.60 -6.42 11.54
N PRO A 21 4.98 -7.49 11.01
CA PRO A 21 3.71 -7.39 10.32
C PRO A 21 2.61 -6.89 11.28
N PRO A 22 1.74 -5.97 10.82
CA PRO A 22 0.64 -5.44 11.63
C PRO A 22 -0.40 -6.52 11.93
N ALA A 23 -1.12 -6.34 13.04
CA ALA A 23 -2.19 -7.27 13.42
C ALA A 23 -3.46 -7.05 12.59
N ALA A 24 -4.31 -8.07 12.49
CA ALA A 24 -5.63 -7.91 11.88
C ALA A 24 -6.46 -6.85 12.63
N GLY A 25 -7.12 -5.96 11.90
CA GLY A 25 -7.86 -4.81 12.44
C GLY A 25 -6.99 -3.57 12.70
N GLU A 26 -5.66 -3.69 12.71
CA GLU A 26 -4.77 -2.54 12.79
C GLU A 26 -4.84 -1.72 11.49
N SER A 27 -4.75 -0.40 11.61
CA SER A 27 -4.75 0.49 10.44
C SER A 27 -3.33 0.75 9.95
N ILE A 28 -3.14 0.63 8.64
CA ILE A 28 -1.88 0.97 7.95
C ILE A 28 -2.08 2.14 7.01
N ILE A 29 -1.00 2.82 6.67
CA ILE A 29 -1.03 3.95 5.74
C ILE A 29 -0.42 3.52 4.40
N ALA A 30 -1.24 3.50 3.36
CA ALA A 30 -0.75 3.37 2.00
C ALA A 30 -0.59 4.75 1.37
N THR A 31 0.55 5.00 0.73
CA THR A 31 0.82 6.27 0.05
C THR A 31 1.19 6.07 -1.41
N GLY A 32 0.85 7.05 -2.25
CA GLY A 32 1.26 7.05 -3.65
C GLY A 32 0.60 8.13 -4.50
N TRP A 33 0.98 8.14 -5.77
CA TRP A 33 0.45 9.00 -6.84
C TRP A 33 -0.43 8.20 -7.81
N GLY A 34 -1.12 7.18 -7.29
CA GLY A 34 -2.04 6.36 -8.05
C GLY A 34 -3.28 7.15 -8.49
N ARG A 35 -4.17 6.48 -9.21
CA ARG A 35 -5.50 7.02 -9.50
C ARG A 35 -6.27 7.27 -8.20
N THR A 36 -7.10 8.30 -8.19
CA THR A 36 -7.99 8.59 -7.05
C THR A 36 -9.35 7.90 -7.16
N GLU A 37 -9.68 7.39 -8.35
CA GLU A 37 -10.92 6.69 -8.63
C GLU A 37 -10.74 5.66 -9.75
N PHE A 38 -11.67 4.71 -9.85
CA PHE A 38 -11.62 3.67 -10.87
C PHE A 38 -11.73 4.27 -12.28
N GLY A 39 -10.71 4.03 -13.11
CA GLY A 39 -10.66 4.57 -14.48
C GLY A 39 -10.29 6.05 -14.58
N GLY A 40 -10.12 6.73 -13.45
CA GLY A 40 -9.77 8.15 -13.40
C GLY A 40 -8.28 8.44 -13.68
N GLU A 41 -7.90 9.69 -13.45
CA GLU A 41 -6.53 10.15 -13.62
C GLU A 41 -5.67 9.95 -12.36
N SER A 42 -4.35 9.88 -12.57
CA SER A 42 -3.37 9.81 -11.48
C SER A 42 -3.30 11.14 -10.73
N SER A 43 -3.00 11.10 -9.43
CA SER A 43 -2.79 12.32 -8.65
C SER A 43 -1.43 12.96 -8.94
N GLU A 44 -1.40 14.29 -9.12
CA GLU A 44 -0.16 15.07 -9.21
C GLU A 44 0.50 15.27 -7.83
N GLU A 45 -0.29 15.16 -6.76
CA GLU A 45 0.15 15.28 -5.38
C GLU A 45 0.25 13.90 -4.72
N LEU A 46 1.18 13.74 -3.77
CA LEU A 46 1.27 12.51 -2.99
C LEU A 46 0.02 12.39 -2.11
N ARG A 47 -0.68 11.27 -2.22
CA ARG A 47 -1.85 10.97 -1.39
C ARG A 47 -1.53 9.83 -0.42
N GLY A 48 -2.21 9.85 0.72
CA GLY A 48 -2.17 8.79 1.73
C GLY A 48 -3.58 8.35 2.09
N VAL A 49 -3.74 7.07 2.38
CA VAL A 49 -5.00 6.50 2.85
C VAL A 49 -4.73 5.57 4.03
N SER A 50 -5.51 5.72 5.11
CA SER A 50 -5.53 4.80 6.23
C SER A 50 -6.55 3.71 5.95
N ILE A 51 -6.11 2.45 5.94
CA ILE A 51 -6.94 1.28 5.66
C ILE A 51 -6.67 0.17 6.69
N PRO A 52 -7.70 -0.58 7.13
CA PRO A 52 -7.53 -1.65 8.10
C PRO A 52 -6.95 -2.90 7.44
N VAL A 53 -6.12 -3.61 8.19
CA VAL A 53 -5.60 -4.93 7.83
C VAL A 53 -6.66 -5.99 8.04
N TRP A 54 -6.80 -6.88 7.07
CA TRP A 54 -7.72 -8.02 7.16
C TRP A 54 -7.02 -9.24 7.73
N ASP A 55 -7.76 -10.05 8.49
CA ASP A 55 -7.33 -11.41 8.77
C ASP A 55 -7.29 -12.23 7.47
N MET A 56 -6.41 -13.24 7.44
CA MET A 56 -6.22 -14.02 6.22
C MET A 56 -7.46 -14.84 5.85
N ALA A 57 -8.30 -15.24 6.80
CA ALA A 57 -9.52 -15.98 6.48
C ALA A 57 -10.52 -15.10 5.72
N THR A 58 -10.68 -13.84 6.13
CA THR A 58 -11.45 -12.82 5.40
C THR A 58 -10.85 -12.57 4.03
N CYS A 59 -9.52 -12.43 3.93
CA CYS A 59 -8.87 -12.22 2.64
C CYS A 59 -9.05 -13.38 1.66
N SER A 60 -8.83 -14.62 2.12
CA SER A 60 -9.02 -15.82 1.30
C SER A 60 -10.47 -15.98 0.86
N ARG A 61 -11.44 -15.61 1.71
CA ARG A 61 -12.87 -15.66 1.38
C ARG A 61 -13.25 -14.63 0.31
N VAL A 62 -12.69 -13.43 0.35
CA VAL A 62 -13.05 -12.34 -0.58
C VAL A 62 -12.30 -12.47 -1.91
N LEU A 63 -10.98 -12.70 -1.88
CA LEU A 63 -10.16 -12.73 -3.09
C LEU A 63 -10.12 -14.11 -3.74
N GLY A 64 -10.01 -15.18 -2.92
CA GLY A 64 -9.91 -16.56 -3.37
C GLY A 64 -8.83 -16.82 -4.43
N PRO A 65 -8.80 -18.04 -4.99
CA PRO A 65 -7.99 -18.33 -6.17
C PRO A 65 -8.47 -17.55 -7.39
N SER A 66 -7.52 -16.94 -8.11
CA SER A 66 -7.80 -16.20 -9.34
C SER A 66 -6.69 -16.40 -10.37
N ARG A 67 -6.90 -15.92 -11.61
CA ARG A 67 -5.86 -15.95 -12.65
C ARG A 67 -4.55 -15.28 -12.21
N LYS A 68 -4.62 -14.27 -11.34
CA LYS A 68 -3.46 -13.54 -10.81
C LYS A 68 -2.92 -14.15 -9.50
N LEU A 69 -3.77 -14.86 -8.76
CA LEU A 69 -3.43 -15.55 -7.52
C LEU A 69 -3.91 -17.01 -7.60
N PRO A 70 -3.21 -17.89 -8.35
CA PRO A 70 -3.71 -19.24 -8.62
C PRO A 70 -3.94 -20.08 -7.35
N GLN A 71 -3.21 -19.79 -6.28
CA GLN A 71 -3.28 -20.46 -4.99
C GLN A 71 -4.06 -19.65 -3.94
N GLY A 72 -4.64 -18.51 -4.35
CA GLY A 72 -5.19 -17.52 -3.44
C GLY A 72 -4.12 -16.72 -2.69
N PRO A 73 -4.55 -15.86 -1.75
CA PRO A 73 -3.63 -15.12 -0.89
C PRO A 73 -2.95 -16.03 0.15
N SER A 74 -1.66 -15.79 0.42
CA SER A 74 -0.85 -16.55 1.38
C SER A 74 -0.35 -15.70 2.54
N ALA A 75 -0.59 -16.15 3.78
CA ALA A 75 -0.13 -15.49 5.00
C ALA A 75 1.41 -15.41 5.13
N ASP A 76 2.15 -16.28 4.43
CA ASP A 76 3.61 -16.33 4.54
C ASP A 76 4.31 -15.19 3.78
N SER A 77 3.59 -14.54 2.85
CA SER A 77 4.19 -13.57 1.93
C SER A 77 3.30 -12.37 1.63
N GLN A 78 2.03 -12.39 2.04
CA GLN A 78 1.05 -11.38 1.69
C GLN A 78 0.22 -10.96 2.88
N LEU A 79 -0.15 -9.68 2.86
CA LEU A 79 -1.10 -9.04 3.75
C LEU A 79 -2.22 -8.47 2.90
N CYS A 80 -3.43 -8.46 3.43
CA CYS A 80 -4.57 -7.82 2.79
C CYS A 80 -5.03 -6.66 3.64
N ALA A 81 -5.34 -5.54 3.01
CA ALA A 81 -5.83 -4.35 3.69
C ALA A 81 -6.77 -3.59 2.76
N GLY A 82 -7.76 -2.93 3.34
CA GLY A 82 -8.79 -2.18 2.61
C GLY A 82 -10.04 -1.99 3.44
N GLU A 83 -10.91 -1.08 3.06
CA GLU A 83 -12.20 -0.95 3.73
C GLU A 83 -13.16 -2.04 3.24
N VAL A 84 -13.74 -2.84 4.14
CA VAL A 84 -14.62 -3.97 3.75
C VAL A 84 -15.89 -3.48 3.07
N GLU A 85 -16.40 -2.33 3.51
CA GLU A 85 -17.58 -1.67 2.93
C GLU A 85 -17.25 -0.88 1.65
N GLY A 86 -15.97 -0.82 1.27
CA GLY A 86 -15.46 -0.04 0.16
C GLY A 86 -15.20 1.43 0.50
N GLY A 87 -14.93 2.24 -0.52
CA GLY A 87 -14.68 3.67 -0.39
C GLY A 87 -13.21 4.07 -0.27
N LYS A 88 -12.40 3.36 0.52
CA LYS A 88 -10.96 3.62 0.68
C LYS A 88 -10.12 2.40 0.29
N ASP A 89 -9.29 2.57 -0.73
CA ASP A 89 -8.37 1.54 -1.22
C ASP A 89 -7.20 2.18 -1.99
N THR A 90 -6.21 1.37 -2.32
CA THR A 90 -5.14 1.68 -3.27
C THR A 90 -5.60 1.47 -4.71
N CYS A 91 -5.21 2.36 -5.62
CA CYS A 91 -5.58 2.24 -7.04
C CYS A 91 -4.36 2.33 -7.96
N GLN A 92 -4.47 1.75 -9.16
CA GLN A 92 -3.33 1.51 -10.04
C GLN A 92 -2.60 2.80 -10.40
N VAL A 93 -1.32 2.61 -10.66
CA VAL A 93 -0.41 3.61 -11.21
C VAL A 93 -0.27 3.37 -12.71
N ARG A 94 -0.20 4.41 -13.53
CA ARG A 94 0.20 4.25 -14.94
C ARG A 94 1.69 3.89 -15.00
N HIS A 95 2.05 2.95 -15.88
CA HIS A 95 3.45 2.55 -16.11
C HIS A 95 4.32 3.77 -16.42
N GLY A 96 5.38 3.96 -15.64
CA GLY A 96 6.24 5.12 -15.75
C GLY A 96 7.17 5.24 -14.55
N TRP A 97 6.68 5.75 -13.42
CA TRP A 97 7.57 6.17 -12.32
C TRP A 97 6.94 6.19 -10.91
N THR A 98 5.80 5.55 -10.64
CA THR A 98 5.16 5.65 -9.32
C THR A 98 4.95 4.27 -8.72
N SER A 99 5.79 3.88 -7.77
CA SER A 99 5.56 2.72 -6.92
C SER A 99 4.51 3.07 -5.87
N GLN A 100 3.47 2.24 -5.72
CA GLN A 100 2.64 2.28 -4.51
C GLN A 100 3.51 1.80 -3.34
N LEU A 101 3.66 2.63 -2.31
CA LEU A 101 4.37 2.25 -1.09
C LEU A 101 3.33 2.10 0.01
N VAL A 102 3.10 0.86 0.43
CA VAL A 102 2.38 0.56 1.67
C VAL A 102 3.41 0.65 2.79
N TYR A 103 3.18 1.55 3.74
CA TYR A 103 4.11 1.79 4.83
C TYR A 103 3.40 1.60 6.17
N CYS A 104 4.04 0.86 7.07
CA CYS A 104 3.63 0.71 8.45
C CYS A 104 4.57 1.57 9.27
N ASP A 105 4.23 2.84 9.53
CA ASP A 105 5.01 3.64 10.48
C ASP A 105 4.47 3.46 11.90
N CYS A 106 5.38 3.33 12.87
CA CYS A 106 5.10 3.47 14.30
C CYS A 106 5.02 4.94 14.74
N ASP A 107 5.43 5.89 13.91
CA ASP A 107 5.25 7.31 14.17
C ASP A 107 4.91 8.08 12.88
N ILE A 108 3.69 8.63 12.84
CA ILE A 108 3.21 9.71 11.94
C ILE A 108 2.71 9.30 10.54
N MET A 109 1.38 9.43 10.35
CA MET A 109 0.81 10.47 9.47
C MET A 109 -0.67 10.69 9.82
N ARG A 110 -0.92 11.68 10.68
CA ARG A 110 -2.24 12.29 10.84
C ARG A 110 -2.51 13.13 9.59
N CYS A 111 -3.49 12.74 8.78
CA CYS A 111 -4.20 13.73 7.98
C CYS A 111 -5.28 14.35 8.87
N SER A 112 -5.26 15.67 8.96
CA SER A 112 -6.25 16.52 9.65
C SER A 112 -7.69 16.17 9.32
#